data_AF-A0A6N2U505-F1
#
_entry.id   AF-A0A6N2U505-F1
#
_cell.length_a   1.000
_cell.length_b   1.000
_cell.length_c   1.000
_cell.angle_alpha   90.00
_cell.angle_beta   90.00
_cell.angle_gamma   90.00
#
_symmetry.space_group_name_H-M   'P 1'
#
loop_
_entity.id
_entity.type
_entity.pdbx_description
1 polymer ?
#
loop_
_entity_poly.entity_id
_entity_poly.type
_entity_poly.pdbx_seq_one_letter_code
_entity_poly.pdbx_strand_id
1 'polypeptide(L)' 'MRKEPFPIKNILDSLREDVQNGTITLSQAAEELHRAGWSNYIDEDTARRLLKL' A
#
# COMPACT_ATOMS: atom_id res chain seq x y z
N MET A 1 -29.49 12.49 9.32
CA MET A 1 -28.14 12.56 8.71
C MET A 1 -27.81 11.19 8.15
N ARG A 2 -27.78 11.00 6.83
CA ARG A 2 -27.25 9.75 6.25
C ARG A 2 -25.73 9.83 6.38
N LYS A 3 -25.12 9.02 7.26
CA LYS A 3 -23.67 8.84 7.21
C LYS A 3 -23.40 8.01 5.96
N GLU A 4 -22.81 8.62 4.95
CA GLU A 4 -22.27 7.83 3.83
C GLU A 4 -21.28 6.82 4.42
N PRO A 5 -21.30 5.55 3.98
CA PRO A 5 -20.34 4.58 4.44
C PRO A 5 -18.96 5.09 4.06
N PHE A 6 -18.11 5.37 5.05
CA PHE A 6 -16.72 5.71 4.80
C PHE A 6 -16.12 4.55 3.99
N PRO A 7 -15.62 4.76 2.77
CA PRO A 7 -14.98 3.70 2.01
C PRO A 7 -13.75 3.27 2.82
N ILE A 8 -13.81 2.07 3.38
CA ILE A 8 -12.67 1.47 4.07
C ILE A 8 -11.65 1.15 3.00
N LYS A 9 -10.59 1.98 2.92
CA LYS A 9 -9.48 1.74 2.00
C LYS A 9 -8.79 0.44 2.42
N ASN A 10 -8.52 -0.44 1.46
CA ASN A 10 -7.67 -1.59 1.72
C ASN A 10 -6.20 -1.11 1.81
N ILE A 11 -5.34 -1.98 2.35
CA ILE A 11 -3.93 -1.66 2.57
C ILE A 11 -3.19 -1.33 1.27
N LEU A 12 -3.52 -1.98 0.15
CA LEU A 12 -2.87 -1.72 -1.14
C LEU A 12 -3.20 -0.32 -1.66
N ASP A 13 -4.46 0.09 -1.54
CA ASP A 13 -4.90 1.44 -1.94
C ASP A 13 -4.24 2.51 -1.07
N SER A 14 -4.16 2.29 0.25
CA SER A 14 -3.47 3.23 1.15
C SER A 14 -1.99 3.37 0.82
N LEU A 15 -1.27 2.25 0.71
CA LEU A 15 0.17 2.26 0.39
C LEU A 15 0.45 2.85 -0.98
N ARG A 16 -0.40 2.59 -1.97
CA ARG A 16 -0.27 3.16 -3.31
C ARG A 16 -0.38 4.69 -3.26
N GLU A 17 -1.39 5.21 -2.59
CA GLU A 17 -1.56 6.66 -2.42
C GLU A 17 -0.38 7.28 -1.68
N ASP A 18 0.10 6.65 -0.59
CA ASP A 18 1.23 7.15 0.18
C ASP A 18 2.53 7.19 -0.64
N VAL A 19 2.77 6.20 -1.50
CA VAL A 19 3.92 6.21 -2.44
C VAL A 19 3.75 7.29 -3.51
N GLN A 20 2.56 7.44 -4.10
CA GLN A 20 2.31 8.45 -5.13
C GLN A 20 2.41 9.88 -4.60
N ASN A 21 1.98 10.09 -3.35
CA ASN A 21 2.09 11.37 -2.66
C ASN A 21 3.51 11.65 -2.16
N GLY A 22 4.41 10.66 -2.23
CA GLY A 22 5.77 10.77 -1.69
C GLY A 22 5.82 10.77 -0.16
N THR A 23 4.74 10.37 0.51
CA THR A 23 4.68 10.20 1.97
C THR A 23 5.62 9.08 2.42
N ILE A 24 5.69 8.00 1.63
CA ILE A 24 6.62 6.88 1.83
C ILE A 24 7.33 6.54 0.52
N THR A 25 8.51 5.91 0.62
CA THR A 25 9.21 5.37 -0.53
C THR A 25 8.64 4.01 -0.95
N LEU A 26 8.95 3.57 -2.18
CA LEU A 26 8.60 2.23 -2.64
C LEU A 26 9.22 1.13 -1.74
N SER A 27 10.43 1.36 -1.23
CA SER A 27 11.11 0.46 -0.27
C SER A 27 10.31 0.33 1.03
N GLN A 28 9.86 1.45 1.59
CA GLN A 28 9.04 1.45 2.81
C GLN A 28 7.70 0.74 2.58
N ALA A 29 7.10 0.93 1.40
CA ALA A 29 5.89 0.20 1.04
C ALA A 29 6.13 -1.32 0.93
N ALA A 30 7.30 -1.75 0.43
CA ALA A 30 7.67 -3.17 0.40
C ALA A 30 7.83 -3.77 1.81
N GLU A 31 8.35 -3.00 2.77
CA GLU A 31 8.42 -3.41 4.19
C GLU A 31 7.02 -3.60 4.79
N GLU A 32 6.11 -2.65 4.55
CA GLU A 32 4.73 -2.73 5.04
C GLU A 32 3.95 -3.89 4.41
N LEU A 33 4.14 -4.15 3.11
CA LEU A 33 3.55 -5.31 2.43
C LEU A 33 4.05 -6.64 3.03
N HIS A 34 5.34 -6.73 3.34
CA HIS A 34 5.90 -7.90 3.98
C HIS A 34 5.34 -8.10 5.40
N ARG A 35 5.30 -7.02 6.21
CA ARG A 35 4.74 -7.04 7.57
C ARG A 35 3.27 -7.44 7.60
N ALA A 36 2.50 -7.01 6.60
CA ALA A 36 1.10 -7.36 6.43
C ALA A 36 0.87 -8.73 5.77
N GLY A 37 1.94 -9.47 5.43
CA GLY A 37 1.85 -10.82 4.86
C GLY A 37 1.47 -10.88 3.38
N TRP A 38 1.57 -9.76 2.65
CA TRP A 38 1.30 -9.70 1.21
C TRP A 38 2.48 -10.16 0.36
N SER A 39 3.68 -10.15 0.91
CA SER A 39 4.88 -10.70 0.28
C SER A 39 5.72 -11.51 1.27
N ASN A 40 6.33 -12.59 0.78
CA ASN A 40 7.22 -13.44 1.59
C ASN A 40 8.56 -12.74 1.89
N TYR A 41 8.95 -11.76 1.07
CA TYR A 41 10.20 -11.03 1.15
C TYR A 41 9.95 -9.54 0.94
N ILE A 42 10.84 -8.70 1.46
CA ILE A 42 10.87 -7.27 1.17
C ILE A 42 11.50 -7.11 -0.22
N ASP A 43 10.67 -6.79 -1.21
CA ASP A 43 11.05 -6.67 -2.62
C ASP A 43 10.28 -5.52 -3.28
N GLU A 44 11.02 -4.55 -3.82
CA GLU A 44 10.45 -3.36 -4.45
C GLU A 44 9.74 -3.68 -5.77
N ASP A 45 10.18 -4.69 -6.51
CA ASP A 45 9.54 -5.09 -7.77
C ASP A 45 8.17 -5.73 -7.50
N THR A 46 8.10 -6.60 -6.49
CA THR A 46 6.83 -7.16 -5.99
C THR A 46 5.92 -6.05 -5.47
N ALA A 47 6.45 -5.09 -4.69
CA ALA A 47 5.68 -3.95 -4.21
C ALA A 47 5.12 -3.11 -5.37
N ARG A 48 5.94 -2.80 -6.38
CA ARG A 48 5.51 -2.07 -7.58
C ARG A 48 4.36 -2.76 -8.30
N ARG A 49 4.43 -4.09 -8.46
CA ARG A 49 3.35 -4.89 -9.07
C ARG A 49 2.08 -4.89 -8.24
N LEU A 50 2.18 -5.09 -6.92
CA LEU A 50 1.02 -5.13 -6.02
C LEU A 50 0.32 -3.76 -5.94
N LEU A 51 1.10 -2.67 -5.91
CA LEU A 51 0.59 -1.30 -5.83
C LEU A 51 0.22 -0.70 -7.19
N LYS A 52 0.48 -1.40 -8.30
CA LYS A 52 0.17 -0.96 -9.68
C LYS A 52 0.78 0.43 -9.97
N LEU A 53 2.08 0.56 -9.69
CA LEU A 53 2.92 1.74 -9.93
C LEU A 53 3.89 1.50 -11.09
#